data_AF-A0A9P4YL42-F1
#
_entry.id   AF-A0A9P4YL42-F1
#
_cell.length_a   1.000
_cell.length_b   1.000
_cell.length_c   1.000
_cell.angle_alpha   90.00
_cell.angle_beta   90.00
_cell.angle_gamma   90.00
#
_symmetry.space_group_name_H-M   'P 1'
#
loop_
_entity.id
_entity.type
_entity.pdbx_description
1 polymer ?
#
loop_
_entity_poly.entity_id
_entity_poly.type
_entity_poly.pdbx_seq_one_letter_code
_entity_poly.pdbx_strand_id
1 'polypeptide(L)'
;MTQTLLPGIRPPEPAPLARDTSSGAEGERLALRTVAGTKRPYENNLVRTDAKLRKITSMLPPAGSETAAPGDKPSGNQGLAYQKVNREPVNIRLTSVKNLRAAVRASMHNNLTEIFSSNTYVGLVDERRRVAAIQSGVKLYLVDYGMVCNEFFYQLGLTNFGNFGSINLESSPKLVDLLSLAVEVERDEYYRNNPPDGDAASVASDASRSIDEGIVVDFTSVAATVAKHLIDRREMLKEYFSLSISEDGCLLSIPLLLKGYMPSLVKLPRFLLRLGPYVDWSGEEACLRTFLTELAAFYTPEQLPTPHSSNAPQGGCGRQPGPGARESSPHSIVSDISRENGVSATESPQADQSSSHDEAESEDESVTRRREQLSWMLEHTLFPAIRSRLVATNDLVRGVIEVADLKGLYRVFERC
;
A
#
# COMPACT_ATOMS: atom_id res chain seq x y z
N MET A 1 -5.41 -59.35 5.05
CA MET A 1 -4.53 -58.65 6.00
C MET A 1 -3.32 -59.55 6.24
N THR A 2 -2.13 -59.13 5.81
CA THR A 2 -0.90 -59.94 5.87
C THR A 2 0.31 -59.02 5.77
N GLN A 3 1.21 -59.09 6.75
CA GLN A 3 2.47 -58.33 6.79
C GLN A 3 3.55 -59.24 7.40
N THR A 4 4.53 -59.72 6.62
CA THR A 4 5.74 -60.36 7.19
C THR A 4 6.88 -60.54 6.17
N LEU A 5 8.12 -60.45 6.68
CA LEU A 5 9.40 -61.03 6.19
C LEU A 5 10.16 -60.44 4.97
N LEU A 6 11.31 -59.76 5.28
CA LEU A 6 12.72 -60.10 4.90
C LEU A 6 13.14 -60.22 3.40
N PRO A 7 14.45 -60.42 3.06
CA PRO A 7 15.72 -59.87 3.60
C PRO A 7 16.67 -59.25 2.52
N GLY A 8 17.82 -58.70 2.93
CA GLY A 8 18.79 -57.97 2.07
C GLY A 8 19.75 -58.78 1.19
N ILE A 9 20.81 -58.12 0.67
CA ILE A 9 22.03 -58.67 0.03
C ILE A 9 23.10 -57.56 -0.15
N ARG A 10 24.38 -57.90 -0.36
CA ARG A 10 25.55 -56.99 -0.50
C ARG A 10 25.98 -56.76 -1.97
N PRO A 11 26.69 -55.66 -2.31
CA PRO A 11 27.34 -55.47 -3.61
C PRO A 11 28.64 -56.32 -3.76
N PRO A 12 29.10 -56.62 -5.00
CA PRO A 12 30.21 -57.54 -5.28
C PRO A 12 31.58 -56.90 -5.63
N GLU A 13 32.63 -57.73 -5.54
CA GLU A 13 34.05 -57.55 -5.94
C GLU A 13 34.67 -58.98 -6.09
N PRO A 14 35.88 -59.21 -6.68
CA PRO A 14 36.48 -58.64 -7.89
C PRO A 14 37.20 -59.70 -8.82
N ALA A 15 37.86 -59.21 -9.90
CA ALA A 15 39.01 -59.83 -10.60
C ALA A 15 38.77 -61.11 -11.47
N PRO A 16 39.76 -61.68 -12.23
CA PRO A 16 41.17 -61.25 -12.46
C PRO A 16 41.76 -61.34 -13.91
N LEU A 17 42.81 -60.53 -14.19
CA LEU A 17 43.99 -60.78 -15.10
C LEU A 17 43.76 -61.04 -16.63
N ALA A 18 44.72 -60.94 -17.56
CA ALA A 18 46.18 -60.63 -17.58
C ALA A 18 46.54 -59.83 -18.88
N ARG A 19 47.54 -58.91 -18.90
CA ARG A 19 48.98 -59.05 -19.31
C ARG A 19 49.26 -59.53 -20.76
N ASP A 20 50.40 -59.17 -21.37
CA ASP A 20 51.54 -58.28 -20.99
C ASP A 20 51.92 -57.45 -22.26
N THR A 21 52.90 -56.54 -22.38
CA THR A 21 54.19 -56.23 -21.72
C THR A 21 54.46 -54.70 -21.93
N SER A 22 55.61 -54.01 -21.94
CA SER A 22 57.08 -54.18 -21.72
C SER A 22 57.71 -52.75 -21.67
N SER A 23 58.93 -52.47 -21.18
CA SER A 23 59.76 -53.08 -20.11
C SER A 23 61.01 -52.20 -19.88
N GLY A 24 61.25 -51.74 -18.65
CA GLY A 24 62.47 -50.96 -18.25
C GLY A 24 62.22 -49.45 -18.07
N ALA A 25 62.91 -48.75 -17.16
CA ALA A 25 63.87 -49.18 -16.12
C ALA A 25 63.92 -48.17 -14.94
N GLU A 26 64.46 -48.61 -13.79
CA GLU A 26 65.16 -47.93 -12.65
C GLU A 26 64.95 -46.41 -12.36
N GLY A 27 64.91 -45.90 -11.13
CA GLY A 27 64.98 -46.50 -9.78
C GLY A 27 65.41 -45.47 -8.68
N GLU A 28 64.94 -45.64 -7.42
CA GLU A 28 65.39 -44.93 -6.18
C GLU A 28 65.23 -43.37 -6.11
N ARG A 29 65.36 -42.63 -4.97
CA ARG A 29 65.05 -42.85 -3.53
C ARG A 29 64.83 -41.50 -2.78
N LEU A 30 63.93 -41.51 -1.80
CA LEU A 30 63.91 -40.83 -0.47
C LEU A 30 64.61 -39.46 -0.18
N ALA A 31 63.85 -38.60 0.54
CA ALA A 31 64.19 -37.84 1.77
C ALA A 31 64.40 -36.29 1.78
N LEU A 32 63.47 -35.63 2.52
CA LEU A 32 63.65 -34.53 3.51
C LEU A 32 64.40 -33.21 3.17
N ARG A 33 63.67 -32.10 3.28
CA ARG A 33 64.15 -30.81 3.86
C ARG A 33 62.99 -29.98 4.43
N THR A 34 63.28 -29.04 5.33
CA THR A 34 62.28 -28.38 6.21
C THR A 34 62.55 -26.87 6.37
N VAL A 35 61.53 -26.13 6.82
CA VAL A 35 61.53 -24.73 7.35
C VAL A 35 61.53 -23.58 6.32
N ALA A 36 60.39 -22.89 6.23
CA ALA A 36 60.23 -21.42 6.43
C ALA A 36 58.87 -20.91 5.88
N GLY A 37 58.30 -19.84 6.44
CA GLY A 37 57.27 -19.04 5.74
C GLY A 37 55.88 -18.91 6.37
N THR A 38 55.76 -18.63 7.67
CA THR A 38 54.47 -18.24 8.27
C THR A 38 54.00 -16.87 7.77
N LYS A 39 52.95 -16.84 6.94
CA LYS A 39 52.12 -15.63 6.72
C LYS A 39 50.67 -15.94 7.10
N ARG A 40 50.19 -15.35 8.20
CA ARG A 40 48.76 -15.32 8.51
C ARG A 40 48.05 -14.44 7.47
N PRO A 41 46.85 -14.82 6.98
CA PRO A 41 45.99 -13.89 6.26
C PRO A 41 45.69 -12.66 7.13
N TYR A 42 45.61 -11.48 6.53
CA TYR A 42 45.38 -10.23 7.26
C TYR A 42 43.94 -10.14 7.77
N GLU A 43 43.78 -10.17 9.10
CA GLU A 43 42.48 -10.20 9.80
C GLU A 43 41.81 -8.81 9.78
N ASN A 44 41.29 -8.41 8.62
CA ASN A 44 40.61 -7.13 8.47
C ASN A 44 39.24 -7.16 9.19
N ASN A 45 38.99 -6.17 10.06
CA ASN A 45 37.90 -6.21 11.05
C ASN A 45 36.50 -6.39 10.42
N LEU A 46 35.72 -7.33 10.97
CA LEU A 46 34.40 -7.71 10.46
C LEU A 46 33.30 -6.69 10.81
N VAL A 47 33.23 -5.59 10.06
CA VAL A 47 31.99 -4.81 9.96
C VAL A 47 31.02 -5.58 9.06
N ARG A 48 30.23 -6.49 9.64
CA ARG A 48 29.27 -7.34 8.91
C ARG A 48 28.05 -6.53 8.43
N THR A 49 28.15 -5.93 7.24
CA THR A 49 27.09 -5.12 6.61
C THR A 49 26.16 -5.90 5.66
N ASP A 50 26.41 -7.17 5.38
CA ASP A 50 25.53 -7.97 4.51
C ASP A 50 24.24 -8.40 5.25
N ALA A 51 23.12 -7.79 4.84
CA ALA A 51 21.78 -8.06 5.35
C ALA A 51 21.26 -9.48 5.02
N LYS A 52 21.90 -10.22 4.10
CA LYS A 52 21.49 -11.58 3.69
C LYS A 52 22.13 -12.69 4.54
N LEU A 53 23.15 -12.38 5.35
CA LEU A 53 23.78 -13.36 6.24
C LEU A 53 22.91 -13.64 7.48
N ARG A 54 22.76 -14.92 7.85
CA ARG A 54 22.07 -15.33 9.09
C ARG A 54 22.82 -14.77 10.31
N LYS A 55 22.14 -13.90 11.07
CA LYS A 55 22.62 -13.42 12.38
C LYS A 55 22.71 -14.60 13.35
N ILE A 56 23.67 -14.57 14.29
CA ILE A 56 23.91 -15.66 15.26
C ILE A 56 22.66 -15.94 16.14
N THR A 57 21.79 -14.93 16.33
CA THR A 57 20.46 -15.09 16.96
C THR A 57 19.56 -16.11 16.27
N SER A 58 19.79 -16.44 14.99
CA SER A 58 19.10 -17.52 14.25
C SER A 58 19.49 -18.94 14.69
N MET A 59 20.52 -19.09 15.54
CA MET A 59 21.04 -20.37 16.02
C MET A 59 20.60 -20.68 17.46
N LEU A 60 19.93 -19.75 18.14
CA LEU A 60 19.34 -19.96 19.46
C LEU A 60 17.88 -20.40 19.29
N PRO A 61 17.43 -21.47 19.99
CA PRO A 61 16.02 -21.85 19.99
C PRO A 61 15.18 -20.77 20.70
N PRO A 62 13.94 -20.50 20.25
CA PRO A 62 13.06 -19.57 20.94
C PRO A 62 12.67 -20.15 22.31
N ALA A 63 12.99 -19.43 23.39
CA ALA A 63 12.52 -19.77 24.73
C ALA A 63 11.01 -19.57 24.81
N GLY A 64 10.23 -20.66 24.84
CA GLY A 64 8.78 -20.57 24.70
C GLY A 64 8.05 -21.91 24.69
N SER A 65 8.24 -22.73 25.73
CA SER A 65 7.36 -23.87 26.04
C SER A 65 7.08 -23.89 27.53
N GLU A 66 5.82 -23.57 27.91
CA GLU A 66 5.29 -23.53 29.27
C GLU A 66 5.92 -22.44 30.18
N THR A 67 5.21 -21.77 31.11
CA THR A 67 3.77 -21.81 31.50
C THR A 67 3.20 -20.37 31.54
N ALA A 68 1.88 -20.22 31.67
CA ALA A 68 1.21 -18.91 31.55
C ALA A 68 1.27 -18.04 32.83
N ALA A 69 1.56 -16.75 32.65
CA ALA A 69 1.32 -15.68 33.62
C ALA A 69 1.01 -14.36 32.88
N PRO A 70 0.14 -13.47 33.40
CA PRO A 70 -0.24 -12.24 32.72
C PRO A 70 0.84 -11.15 32.88
N GLY A 71 1.57 -10.86 31.80
CA GLY A 71 2.53 -9.76 31.75
C GLY A 71 2.68 -9.29 30.30
N ASP A 72 2.22 -8.07 30.01
CA ASP A 72 2.01 -7.63 28.64
C ASP A 72 3.33 -7.40 27.86
N LYS A 73 3.32 -7.85 26.61
CA LYS A 73 4.31 -7.54 25.57
C LYS A 73 3.54 -7.45 24.25
N PRO A 74 3.49 -6.27 23.60
CA PRO A 74 2.79 -6.12 22.34
C PRO A 74 3.48 -6.97 21.26
N SER A 75 2.85 -8.10 20.93
CA SER A 75 3.18 -8.85 19.71
C SER A 75 2.84 -7.97 18.51
N GLY A 76 3.66 -8.00 17.44
CA GLY A 76 3.59 -7.09 16.29
C GLY A 76 2.35 -7.15 15.38
N ASN A 77 1.20 -7.64 15.88
CA ASN A 77 -0.11 -7.34 15.31
C ASN A 77 -0.65 -6.06 15.97
N GLN A 78 -1.31 -5.17 15.23
CA GLN A 78 -1.94 -3.96 15.76
C GLN A 78 -3.22 -4.27 16.57
N GLY A 79 -3.12 -4.99 17.69
CA GLY A 79 -4.25 -5.49 18.49
C GLY A 79 -5.08 -6.60 17.83
N LEU A 80 -4.92 -6.82 16.52
CA LEU A 80 -5.71 -7.77 15.73
C LEU A 80 -5.58 -9.22 16.24
N ALA A 81 -6.69 -9.75 16.76
CA ALA A 81 -6.87 -11.15 17.10
C ALA A 81 -7.11 -12.00 15.85
N TYR A 82 -6.51 -13.19 15.79
CA TYR A 82 -6.63 -14.12 14.65
C TYR A 82 -7.14 -15.48 15.10
N GLN A 83 -8.39 -15.79 14.79
CA GLN A 83 -8.93 -17.14 14.94
C GLN A 83 -8.54 -18.00 13.73
N LYS A 84 -7.98 -19.19 13.96
CA LYS A 84 -7.84 -20.20 12.90
C LYS A 84 -9.14 -20.99 12.80
N VAL A 85 -9.77 -20.99 11.63
CA VAL A 85 -10.93 -21.82 11.33
C VAL A 85 -10.46 -23.08 10.59
N ASN A 86 -10.90 -24.25 11.02
CA ASN A 86 -10.58 -25.54 10.37
C ASN A 86 -11.45 -25.77 9.12
N ARG A 87 -11.52 -24.78 8.21
CA ARG A 87 -12.20 -24.90 6.91
C ARG A 87 -11.27 -25.64 5.94
N GLU A 88 -11.77 -26.70 5.32
CA GLU A 88 -11.02 -27.39 4.25
C GLU A 88 -10.89 -26.50 3.00
N PRO A 89 -9.71 -26.44 2.35
CA PRO A 89 -9.53 -25.65 1.14
C PRO A 89 -10.38 -26.14 -0.04
N VAL A 90 -11.15 -25.24 -0.64
CA VAL A 90 -12.05 -25.54 -1.76
C VAL A 90 -11.25 -25.57 -3.07
N ASN A 91 -11.23 -26.73 -3.74
CA ASN A 91 -10.54 -26.94 -5.02
C ASN A 91 -11.37 -26.39 -6.20
N ILE A 92 -11.25 -25.09 -6.47
CA ILE A 92 -12.00 -24.42 -7.54
C ILE A 92 -11.37 -24.69 -8.91
N ARG A 93 -12.17 -25.27 -9.81
CA ARG A 93 -11.74 -25.73 -11.14
C ARG A 93 -12.26 -24.88 -12.31
N LEU A 94 -12.90 -23.74 -12.04
CA LEU A 94 -13.44 -22.81 -13.04
C LEU A 94 -12.40 -22.44 -14.11
N THR A 95 -12.86 -22.31 -15.35
CA THR A 95 -11.99 -21.98 -16.50
C THR A 95 -11.63 -20.50 -16.50
N SER A 96 -12.59 -19.63 -16.19
CA SER A 96 -12.40 -18.18 -15.98
C SER A 96 -11.22 -17.85 -15.06
N VAL A 97 -11.18 -18.42 -13.85
CA VAL A 97 -10.11 -18.18 -12.87
C VAL A 97 -8.75 -18.67 -13.39
N LYS A 98 -8.71 -19.72 -14.20
CA LYS A 98 -7.48 -20.18 -14.87
C LYS A 98 -7.05 -19.21 -15.97
N ASN A 99 -7.98 -18.72 -16.77
CA ASN A 99 -7.74 -17.74 -17.83
C ASN A 99 -7.20 -16.43 -17.26
N LEU A 100 -7.82 -15.88 -16.21
CA LEU A 100 -7.37 -14.65 -15.55
C LEU A 100 -5.96 -14.82 -14.92
N ARG A 101 -5.69 -15.96 -14.26
CA ARG A 101 -4.34 -16.31 -13.78
C ARG A 101 -3.33 -16.47 -14.91
N ALA A 102 -3.76 -16.88 -16.12
CA ALA A 102 -2.90 -16.97 -17.30
C ALA A 102 -2.65 -15.59 -17.95
N ALA A 103 -3.65 -14.70 -17.97
CA ALA A 103 -3.53 -13.33 -18.48
C ALA A 103 -2.49 -12.52 -17.70
N VAL A 104 -2.53 -12.58 -16.36
CA VAL A 104 -1.49 -11.98 -15.49
C VAL A 104 -0.09 -12.48 -15.88
N ARG A 105 0.07 -13.80 -16.04
CA ARG A 105 1.35 -14.42 -16.43
C ARG A 105 1.82 -14.01 -17.84
N ALA A 106 0.90 -13.85 -18.78
CA ALA A 106 1.22 -13.36 -20.13
C ALA A 106 1.65 -11.88 -20.12
N SER A 107 1.18 -11.09 -19.16
CA SER A 107 1.56 -9.69 -18.96
C SER A 107 2.81 -9.48 -18.07
N MET A 108 3.47 -10.55 -17.63
CA MET A 108 4.58 -10.49 -16.66
C MET A 108 5.84 -9.81 -17.24
N HIS A 109 6.33 -8.80 -16.52
CA HIS A 109 7.60 -8.12 -16.80
C HIS A 109 8.71 -8.67 -15.89
N ASN A 110 9.57 -9.53 -16.44
CA ASN A 110 10.60 -10.27 -15.70
C ASN A 110 11.50 -9.36 -14.85
N ASN A 111 12.12 -8.35 -15.46
CA ASN A 111 13.08 -7.47 -14.78
C ASN A 111 12.43 -6.68 -13.63
N LEU A 112 11.16 -6.31 -13.77
CA LEU A 112 10.43 -5.59 -12.71
C LEU A 112 9.99 -6.54 -11.59
N THR A 113 9.68 -7.80 -11.93
CA THR A 113 9.43 -8.85 -10.95
C THR A 113 10.69 -9.17 -10.15
N GLU A 114 11.87 -9.17 -10.78
CA GLU A 114 13.16 -9.28 -10.09
C GLU A 114 13.39 -8.09 -9.14
N ILE A 115 13.20 -6.85 -9.62
CA ILE A 115 13.32 -5.62 -8.82
C ILE A 115 12.45 -5.70 -7.55
N PHE A 116 11.18 -6.10 -7.68
CA PHE A 116 10.29 -6.27 -6.53
C PHE A 116 10.65 -7.47 -5.65
N SER A 117 11.07 -8.61 -6.20
CA SER A 117 11.47 -9.80 -5.42
C SER A 117 12.71 -9.59 -4.55
N SER A 118 13.59 -8.67 -4.96
CA SER A 118 14.85 -8.36 -4.29
C SER A 118 14.84 -7.01 -3.57
N ASN A 119 13.67 -6.37 -3.45
CA ASN A 119 13.54 -5.04 -2.87
C ASN A 119 13.87 -4.99 -1.36
N THR A 120 14.41 -3.85 -0.97
CA THR A 120 14.47 -3.35 0.39
C THR A 120 13.67 -2.04 0.43
N TYR A 121 12.66 -1.96 1.28
CA TYR A 121 11.95 -0.71 1.54
C TYR A 121 12.90 0.32 2.17
N VAL A 122 12.84 1.57 1.70
CA VAL A 122 13.69 2.68 2.18
C VAL A 122 12.85 3.70 2.95
N GLY A 123 11.63 3.99 2.50
CA GLY A 123 10.73 4.91 3.21
C GLY A 123 9.52 5.34 2.39
N LEU A 124 8.59 6.01 3.07
CA LEU A 124 7.46 6.73 2.48
C LEU A 124 7.96 8.10 1.98
N VAL A 125 7.50 8.55 0.80
CA VAL A 125 7.99 9.77 0.14
C VAL A 125 6.89 10.80 -0.09
N ASP A 126 5.68 10.36 -0.46
CA ASP A 126 4.50 11.22 -0.64
C ASP A 126 3.23 10.39 -0.42
N GLU A 127 2.41 10.73 0.59
CA GLU A 127 1.18 10.00 0.92
C GLU A 127 -0.02 10.38 0.04
N ARG A 128 0.03 11.54 -0.62
CA ARG A 128 -1.01 12.04 -1.51
C ARG A 128 -0.86 11.47 -2.92
N ARG A 129 0.37 11.44 -3.43
CA ARG A 129 0.73 10.78 -4.71
C ARG A 129 0.97 9.27 -4.54
N ARG A 130 1.06 8.77 -3.31
CA ARG A 130 1.37 7.38 -2.94
C ARG A 130 2.72 6.91 -3.46
N VAL A 131 3.75 7.74 -3.28
CA VAL A 131 5.12 7.41 -3.66
C VAL A 131 5.87 6.85 -2.45
N ALA A 132 6.56 5.73 -2.64
CA ALA A 132 7.53 5.18 -1.70
C ALA A 132 8.89 4.97 -2.38
N ALA A 133 9.96 4.97 -1.59
CA ALA A 133 11.31 4.65 -2.03
C ALA A 133 11.64 3.18 -1.73
N ILE A 134 12.17 2.47 -2.73
CA ILE A 134 12.75 1.14 -2.57
C ILE A 134 14.15 1.07 -3.17
N GLN A 135 15.06 0.38 -2.50
CA GLN A 135 16.34 -0.03 -3.08
C GLN A 135 16.19 -1.41 -3.69
N SER A 136 16.76 -1.63 -4.88
CA SER A 136 16.92 -2.97 -5.45
C SER A 136 18.29 -3.09 -6.12
N GLY A 137 19.10 -4.02 -5.63
CA GLY A 137 20.53 -4.08 -5.96
C GLY A 137 21.27 -2.80 -5.54
N VAL A 138 21.92 -2.14 -6.50
CA VAL A 138 22.62 -0.85 -6.31
C VAL A 138 21.76 0.37 -6.64
N LYS A 139 20.52 0.17 -7.11
CA LYS A 139 19.64 1.24 -7.61
C LYS A 139 18.56 1.61 -6.60
N LEU A 140 18.25 2.90 -6.53
CA LEU A 140 17.14 3.48 -5.79
C LEU A 140 16.01 3.82 -6.77
N TYR A 141 14.79 3.38 -6.44
CA TYR A 141 13.59 3.61 -7.23
C TYR A 141 12.53 4.32 -6.39
N LEU A 142 11.79 5.23 -7.02
CA LEU A 142 10.49 5.68 -6.55
C LEU A 142 9.39 4.82 -7.19
N VAL A 143 8.40 4.42 -6.39
CA VAL A 143 7.28 3.57 -6.85
C VAL A 143 5.93 4.13 -6.40
N ASP A 144 4.93 4.15 -7.30
CA ASP A 144 3.52 4.34 -6.92
C ASP A 144 3.04 3.07 -6.21
N TYR A 145 3.08 3.08 -4.87
CA TYR A 145 2.63 1.94 -4.08
C TYR A 145 1.14 1.71 -4.19
N GLY A 146 0.35 2.69 -4.65
CA GLY A 146 -1.06 2.51 -4.98
C GLY A 146 -1.24 1.61 -6.20
N MET A 147 -0.54 1.87 -7.30
CA MET A 147 -0.52 0.97 -8.47
C MET A 147 -0.02 -0.43 -8.10
N VAL A 148 1.12 -0.51 -7.38
CA VAL A 148 1.73 -1.78 -6.99
C VAL A 148 0.83 -2.58 -6.03
N CYS A 149 0.18 -1.93 -5.06
CA CYS A 149 -0.77 -2.61 -4.17
C CYS A 149 -2.04 -3.06 -4.90
N ASN A 150 -2.52 -2.31 -5.89
CA ASN A 150 -3.69 -2.71 -6.67
C ASN A 150 -3.45 -4.03 -7.42
N GLU A 151 -2.39 -4.09 -8.23
CA GLU A 151 -1.98 -5.32 -8.93
C GLU A 151 -1.71 -6.47 -7.93
N PHE A 152 -1.02 -6.18 -6.81
CA PHE A 152 -0.76 -7.18 -5.77
C PHE A 152 -2.05 -7.75 -5.16
N PHE A 153 -3.03 -6.91 -4.80
CA PHE A 153 -4.30 -7.36 -4.24
C PHE A 153 -5.19 -8.06 -5.27
N TYR A 154 -5.13 -7.66 -6.54
CA TYR A 154 -5.79 -8.37 -7.64
C TYR A 154 -5.24 -9.80 -7.80
N GLN A 155 -3.91 -9.96 -7.80
CA GLN A 155 -3.25 -11.27 -7.87
C GLN A 155 -3.49 -12.12 -6.63
N LEU A 156 -3.52 -11.51 -5.44
CA LEU A 156 -3.85 -12.18 -4.18
C LEU A 156 -5.32 -12.63 -4.16
N GLY A 157 -6.21 -11.83 -4.76
CA GLY A 157 -7.59 -12.17 -5.08
C GLY A 157 -7.71 -13.40 -5.99
N LEU A 158 -7.04 -13.37 -7.15
CA LEU A 158 -6.98 -14.52 -8.07
C LEU A 158 -6.36 -15.76 -7.41
N THR A 159 -5.40 -15.61 -6.52
CA THR A 159 -4.72 -16.73 -5.84
C THR A 159 -5.62 -17.38 -4.79
N ASN A 160 -6.21 -16.57 -3.90
CA ASN A 160 -6.99 -17.03 -2.75
C ASN A 160 -8.49 -17.22 -3.04
N PHE A 161 -8.90 -17.16 -4.31
CA PHE A 161 -10.29 -17.31 -4.76
C PHE A 161 -11.04 -18.48 -4.08
N GLY A 162 -12.20 -18.20 -3.49
CA GLY A 162 -13.03 -19.13 -2.69
C GLY A 162 -12.40 -19.64 -1.39
N ASN A 163 -11.20 -19.17 -1.05
CA ASN A 163 -10.36 -19.64 0.05
C ASN A 163 -9.87 -18.47 0.93
N PHE A 164 -10.51 -17.31 0.82
CA PHE A 164 -10.23 -16.15 1.68
C PHE A 164 -10.64 -16.42 3.12
N GLY A 165 -9.86 -15.91 4.09
CA GLY A 165 -10.37 -15.71 5.44
C GLY A 165 -11.43 -14.60 5.46
N SER A 166 -12.04 -14.35 6.62
CA SER A 166 -12.96 -13.23 6.82
C SER A 166 -12.40 -12.24 7.84
N ILE A 167 -12.69 -10.96 7.63
CA ILE A 167 -12.66 -9.91 8.65
C ILE A 167 -14.13 -9.66 9.00
N ASN A 168 -14.51 -9.96 10.24
CA ASN A 168 -15.89 -9.82 10.70
C ASN A 168 -16.11 -8.37 11.20
N LEU A 169 -17.28 -7.78 10.94
CA LEU A 169 -17.60 -6.41 11.33
C LEU A 169 -18.48 -6.41 12.59
N GLU A 170 -17.92 -5.98 13.73
CA GLU A 170 -18.59 -6.02 15.03
C GLU A 170 -19.92 -5.24 15.06
N SER A 171 -19.97 -4.09 14.38
CA SER A 171 -21.19 -3.27 14.25
C SER A 171 -22.18 -3.77 13.17
N SER A 172 -21.76 -4.73 12.32
CA SER A 172 -22.54 -5.33 11.23
C SER A 172 -23.48 -4.34 10.50
N PRO A 173 -22.94 -3.25 9.91
CA PRO A 173 -23.73 -2.14 9.39
C PRO A 173 -24.67 -2.53 8.26
N LYS A 174 -25.82 -1.85 8.17
CA LYS A 174 -26.77 -2.02 7.06
C LYS A 174 -26.17 -1.55 5.75
N LEU A 175 -26.40 -2.34 4.70
CA LEU A 175 -25.92 -2.06 3.35
C LEU A 175 -26.55 -0.81 2.75
N VAL A 176 -27.83 -0.54 3.02
CA VAL A 176 -28.51 0.69 2.57
C VAL A 176 -27.83 1.94 3.14
N ASP A 177 -27.62 1.98 4.45
CA ASP A 177 -27.01 3.11 5.16
C ASP A 177 -25.59 3.40 4.63
N LEU A 178 -24.78 2.35 4.40
CA LEU A 178 -23.46 2.47 3.77
C LEU A 178 -23.53 2.97 2.32
N LEU A 179 -24.53 2.57 1.55
CA LEU A 179 -24.69 3.01 0.16
C LEU A 179 -25.20 4.44 0.07
N SER A 180 -26.07 4.89 0.98
CA SER A 180 -26.49 6.29 1.08
C SER A 180 -25.30 7.23 1.32
N LEU A 181 -24.41 6.90 2.26
CA LEU A 181 -23.17 7.66 2.51
C LEU A 181 -22.28 7.75 1.27
N ALA A 182 -22.22 6.69 0.45
CA ALA A 182 -21.47 6.71 -0.80
C ALA A 182 -22.14 7.58 -1.87
N VAL A 183 -23.46 7.46 -1.99
CA VAL A 183 -24.29 8.24 -2.93
C VAL A 183 -24.22 9.74 -2.62
N GLU A 184 -24.23 10.14 -1.35
CA GLU A 184 -24.07 11.53 -0.92
C GLU A 184 -22.72 12.11 -1.39
N VAL A 185 -21.62 11.37 -1.22
CA VAL A 185 -20.29 11.79 -1.68
C VAL A 185 -20.21 11.90 -3.22
N GLU A 186 -20.73 10.91 -3.96
CA GLU A 186 -20.74 10.95 -5.44
C GLU A 186 -21.64 12.08 -5.97
N ARG A 187 -22.79 12.35 -5.32
CA ARG A 187 -23.71 13.47 -5.63
C ARG A 187 -23.03 14.82 -5.40
N ASP A 188 -22.32 14.97 -4.29
CA ASP A 188 -21.66 16.23 -3.94
C ASP A 188 -20.39 16.46 -4.76
N GLU A 189 -19.73 15.40 -5.23
CA GLU A 189 -18.73 15.47 -6.30
C GLU A 189 -19.35 15.86 -7.66
N TYR A 190 -20.52 15.30 -8.00
CA TYR A 190 -21.22 15.61 -9.25
C TYR A 190 -21.59 17.10 -9.36
N TYR A 191 -22.25 17.67 -8.35
CA TYR A 191 -22.64 19.09 -8.35
C TYR A 191 -21.45 20.05 -8.23
N ARG A 192 -20.32 19.62 -7.64
CA ARG A 192 -19.09 20.43 -7.60
C ARG A 192 -18.42 20.55 -8.97
N ASN A 193 -18.53 19.50 -9.79
CA ASN A 193 -18.00 19.47 -11.15
C ASN A 193 -18.99 20.04 -12.19
N ASN A 194 -20.29 19.94 -11.92
CA ASN A 194 -21.39 20.44 -12.75
C ASN A 194 -22.28 21.38 -11.90
N PRO A 195 -21.82 22.61 -11.61
CA PRO A 195 -22.65 23.58 -10.90
C PRO A 195 -23.91 23.89 -11.74
N PRO A 196 -25.11 23.99 -11.14
CA PRO A 196 -26.30 24.37 -11.87
C PRO A 196 -26.22 25.82 -12.35
N ASP A 197 -26.66 26.09 -13.58
CA ASP A 197 -26.76 27.44 -14.13
C ASP A 197 -27.88 28.26 -13.44
N GLY A 198 -27.56 28.90 -12.32
CA GLY A 198 -28.46 29.79 -11.59
C GLY A 198 -28.16 29.89 -10.09
N ASP A 199 -28.72 30.91 -9.43
CA ASP A 199 -28.42 31.22 -8.04
C ASP A 199 -28.67 30.04 -7.07
N ALA A 200 -27.59 29.62 -6.40
CA ALA A 200 -27.52 28.42 -5.57
C ALA A 200 -28.48 28.40 -4.35
N ALA A 201 -29.15 29.52 -4.05
CA ALA A 201 -30.04 29.67 -2.91
C ALA A 201 -31.41 28.98 -3.06
N SER A 202 -31.74 28.40 -4.23
CA SER A 202 -33.12 27.93 -4.55
C SER A 202 -33.29 26.43 -4.81
N VAL A 203 -32.23 25.62 -4.69
CA VAL A 203 -32.21 24.22 -5.18
C VAL A 203 -32.52 23.16 -4.09
N ALA A 204 -32.68 23.56 -2.83
CA ALA A 204 -32.76 22.64 -1.69
C ALA A 204 -34.07 21.83 -1.55
N SER A 205 -35.09 22.03 -2.40
CA SER A 205 -36.44 21.50 -2.15
C SER A 205 -37.29 21.15 -3.37
N ASP A 206 -36.73 21.02 -4.57
CA ASP A 206 -37.50 20.83 -5.81
C ASP A 206 -36.87 19.76 -6.71
N ALA A 207 -37.36 18.52 -6.58
CA ALA A 207 -36.89 17.35 -7.33
C ALA A 207 -37.48 17.27 -8.75
N SER A 208 -37.95 18.39 -9.30
CA SER A 208 -38.88 18.44 -10.44
C SER A 208 -38.67 19.64 -11.38
N ARG A 209 -37.42 20.04 -11.63
CA ARG A 209 -37.09 21.02 -12.69
C ARG A 209 -36.66 20.33 -13.99
N SER A 210 -37.44 20.57 -15.05
CA SER A 210 -37.23 20.00 -16.39
C SER A 210 -36.40 20.94 -17.27
N ILE A 211 -35.14 20.58 -17.56
CA ILE A 211 -34.30 21.23 -18.57
C ILE A 211 -33.51 20.18 -19.36
N ASP A 212 -33.79 20.11 -20.66
CA ASP A 212 -33.02 19.50 -21.77
C ASP A 212 -32.67 17.99 -21.71
N GLU A 213 -32.19 17.44 -22.84
CA GLU A 213 -32.02 15.99 -23.09
C GLU A 213 -30.80 15.34 -22.38
N GLY A 214 -30.66 15.56 -21.07
CA GLY A 214 -29.68 14.91 -20.20
C GLY A 214 -30.27 13.77 -19.36
N ILE A 215 -29.46 12.75 -19.02
CA ILE A 215 -29.88 11.67 -18.12
C ILE A 215 -30.04 12.23 -16.70
N VAL A 216 -31.28 12.33 -16.22
CA VAL A 216 -31.57 12.65 -14.81
C VAL A 216 -31.11 11.49 -13.93
N VAL A 217 -30.03 11.70 -13.17
CA VAL A 217 -29.49 10.70 -12.25
C VAL A 217 -30.31 10.70 -10.96
N ASP A 218 -31.22 9.73 -10.83
CA ASP A 218 -31.91 9.47 -9.57
C ASP A 218 -30.97 8.80 -8.55
N PHE A 219 -30.22 9.64 -7.84
CA PHE A 219 -29.38 9.24 -6.73
C PHE A 219 -30.15 8.49 -5.62
N THR A 220 -31.46 8.73 -5.45
CA THR A 220 -32.25 8.16 -4.35
C THR A 220 -32.52 6.66 -4.54
N SER A 221 -32.88 6.22 -5.75
CA SER A 221 -33.10 4.78 -6.01
C SER A 221 -31.82 3.98 -6.22
N VAL A 222 -30.68 4.62 -6.53
CA VAL A 222 -29.38 3.95 -6.72
C VAL A 222 -28.98 3.12 -5.50
N ALA A 223 -29.03 3.69 -4.29
CA ALA A 223 -28.64 2.99 -3.06
C ALA A 223 -29.50 1.73 -2.82
N ALA A 224 -30.83 1.84 -2.98
CA ALA A 224 -31.74 0.71 -2.83
C ALA A 224 -31.55 -0.36 -3.92
N THR A 225 -31.29 0.06 -5.15
CA THR A 225 -31.06 -0.83 -6.30
C THR A 225 -29.77 -1.64 -6.13
N VAL A 226 -28.66 -1.00 -5.75
CA VAL A 226 -27.39 -1.68 -5.50
C VAL A 226 -27.48 -2.57 -4.25
N ALA A 227 -28.16 -2.12 -3.18
CA ALA A 227 -28.39 -2.95 -1.99
C ALA A 227 -29.09 -4.27 -2.34
N LYS A 228 -30.23 -4.19 -3.06
CA LYS A 228 -30.96 -5.37 -3.52
C LYS A 228 -30.08 -6.26 -4.40
N HIS A 229 -29.40 -5.68 -5.39
CA HIS A 229 -28.59 -6.42 -6.36
C HIS A 229 -27.45 -7.24 -5.71
N LEU A 230 -26.90 -6.74 -4.61
CA LEU A 230 -25.88 -7.42 -3.80
C LEU A 230 -26.50 -8.49 -2.86
N ILE A 231 -27.66 -8.22 -2.26
CA ILE A 231 -28.40 -9.20 -1.44
C ILE A 231 -28.82 -10.41 -2.31
N ASP A 232 -29.33 -10.17 -3.52
CA ASP A 232 -29.69 -11.19 -4.52
C ASP A 232 -28.48 -12.10 -4.89
N ARG A 233 -27.24 -11.69 -4.60
CA ARG A 233 -25.98 -12.41 -4.93
C ARG A 233 -25.14 -12.77 -3.71
N ARG A 234 -25.68 -12.59 -2.49
CA ARG A 234 -24.97 -12.80 -1.21
C ARG A 234 -24.32 -14.18 -1.07
N GLU A 235 -24.90 -15.22 -1.67
CA GLU A 235 -24.41 -16.59 -1.58
C GLU A 235 -23.10 -16.77 -2.36
N MET A 236 -23.06 -16.30 -3.61
CA MET A 236 -21.85 -16.30 -4.45
C MET A 236 -20.75 -15.41 -3.82
N LEU A 237 -21.12 -14.23 -3.32
CA LEU A 237 -20.20 -13.31 -2.64
C LEU A 237 -19.57 -13.95 -1.37
N LYS A 238 -20.36 -14.74 -0.64
CA LYS A 238 -19.90 -15.48 0.54
C LYS A 238 -19.04 -16.70 0.18
N GLU A 239 -19.41 -17.47 -0.84
CA GLU A 239 -18.67 -18.66 -1.27
C GLU A 239 -17.31 -18.29 -1.89
N TYR A 240 -17.32 -17.40 -2.89
CA TYR A 240 -16.15 -17.08 -3.70
C TYR A 240 -15.27 -15.99 -3.08
N PHE A 241 -15.82 -15.04 -2.33
CA PHE A 241 -15.10 -13.87 -1.83
C PHE A 241 -15.15 -13.69 -0.30
N SER A 242 -15.75 -14.62 0.48
CA SER A 242 -15.92 -14.50 1.94
C SER A 242 -16.56 -13.16 2.39
N LEU A 243 -17.29 -12.50 1.49
CA LEU A 243 -18.04 -11.27 1.74
C LEU A 243 -19.48 -11.68 2.10
N SER A 244 -19.83 -11.61 3.39
CA SER A 244 -21.08 -12.17 3.90
C SER A 244 -22.08 -11.05 4.23
N ILE A 245 -23.28 -11.14 3.65
CA ILE A 245 -24.41 -10.23 3.88
C ILE A 245 -25.57 -11.05 4.50
N SER A 246 -26.27 -10.50 5.50
CA SER A 246 -27.47 -11.13 6.10
C SER A 246 -28.69 -11.02 5.17
N GLU A 247 -29.79 -11.66 5.55
CA GLU A 247 -31.07 -11.58 4.81
C GLU A 247 -31.73 -10.21 5.00
N ASP A 248 -31.50 -9.60 6.14
CA ASP A 248 -31.91 -8.23 6.53
C ASP A 248 -31.03 -7.14 5.88
N GLY A 249 -30.04 -7.51 5.07
CA GLY A 249 -29.14 -6.58 4.38
C GLY A 249 -28.01 -6.01 5.24
N CYS A 250 -27.62 -6.66 6.34
CA CYS A 250 -26.46 -6.24 7.15
C CYS A 250 -25.15 -6.87 6.64
N LEU A 251 -24.08 -6.08 6.54
CA LEU A 251 -22.76 -6.57 6.11
C LEU A 251 -22.00 -7.17 7.31
N LEU A 252 -21.84 -8.50 7.31
CA LEU A 252 -21.25 -9.25 8.41
C LEU A 252 -19.73 -9.41 8.29
N SER A 253 -19.22 -9.56 7.06
CA SER A 253 -17.78 -9.77 6.83
C SER A 253 -17.27 -9.32 5.45
N ILE A 254 -15.97 -9.04 5.38
CA ILE A 254 -15.20 -8.76 4.16
C ILE A 254 -13.97 -9.70 4.04
N PRO A 255 -13.44 -10.00 2.84
CA PRO A 255 -12.31 -10.92 2.65
C PRO A 255 -11.02 -10.51 3.37
N LEU A 256 -10.43 -11.40 4.16
CA LEU A 256 -9.05 -11.25 4.61
C LEU A 256 -8.08 -11.64 3.48
N LEU A 257 -7.66 -10.66 2.67
CA LEU A 257 -6.67 -10.88 1.61
C LEU A 257 -5.26 -11.16 2.19
N LEU A 258 -4.82 -10.35 3.16
CA LEU A 258 -3.46 -10.36 3.70
C LEU A 258 -3.48 -10.33 5.24
N LYS A 259 -2.84 -11.31 5.88
CA LYS A 259 -2.64 -11.30 7.33
C LYS A 259 -1.76 -10.10 7.74
N GLY A 260 -2.15 -9.40 8.79
CA GLY A 260 -1.51 -8.16 9.26
C GLY A 260 -2.05 -6.89 8.61
N TYR A 261 -2.94 -7.01 7.62
CA TYR A 261 -3.47 -5.90 6.86
C TYR A 261 -4.97 -5.67 7.13
N MET A 262 -5.37 -4.42 7.22
CA MET A 262 -6.77 -3.99 7.24
C MET A 262 -6.94 -2.83 6.23
N PRO A 263 -7.90 -2.93 5.29
CA PRO A 263 -8.16 -1.83 4.36
C PRO A 263 -8.77 -0.64 5.10
N SER A 264 -8.71 0.55 4.50
CA SER A 264 -9.45 1.69 5.05
C SER A 264 -10.95 1.50 4.91
N LEU A 265 -11.65 1.38 6.03
CA LEU A 265 -13.11 1.24 6.05
C LEU A 265 -13.83 2.53 5.62
N VAL A 266 -13.15 3.68 5.60
CA VAL A 266 -13.68 4.93 5.01
C VAL A 266 -14.07 4.74 3.54
N LYS A 267 -13.37 3.84 2.82
CA LYS A 267 -13.66 3.50 1.42
C LYS A 267 -14.71 2.41 1.24
N LEU A 268 -15.19 1.77 2.32
CA LEU A 268 -16.15 0.67 2.25
C LEU A 268 -17.50 1.10 1.62
N PRO A 269 -18.10 2.25 1.98
CA PRO A 269 -19.22 2.84 1.24
C PRO A 269 -19.01 2.88 -0.28
N ARG A 270 -17.96 3.57 -0.74
CA ARG A 270 -17.71 3.79 -2.17
C ARG A 270 -17.37 2.50 -2.91
N PHE A 271 -16.68 1.55 -2.27
CA PHE A 271 -16.48 0.20 -2.81
C PHE A 271 -17.82 -0.51 -3.08
N LEU A 272 -18.70 -0.58 -2.06
CA LEU A 272 -19.99 -1.27 -2.19
C LEU A 272 -20.88 -0.63 -3.27
N LEU A 273 -20.87 0.70 -3.38
CA LEU A 273 -21.60 1.41 -4.43
C LEU A 273 -21.05 1.08 -5.83
N ARG A 274 -19.72 1.05 -5.99
CA ARG A 274 -19.07 0.73 -7.27
C ARG A 274 -19.33 -0.70 -7.74
N LEU A 275 -19.61 -1.65 -6.84
CA LEU A 275 -20.03 -3.01 -7.21
C LEU A 275 -21.33 -3.04 -8.04
N GLY A 276 -22.15 -1.98 -8.03
CA GLY A 276 -23.28 -1.84 -8.94
C GLY A 276 -22.83 -1.71 -10.40
N PRO A 277 -22.35 -0.53 -10.84
CA PRO A 277 -22.10 -0.24 -12.26
C PRO A 277 -20.73 -0.68 -12.80
N TYR A 278 -19.71 -0.92 -11.95
CA TYR A 278 -18.36 -1.27 -12.42
C TYR A 278 -18.10 -2.78 -12.53
N VAL A 279 -19.03 -3.62 -12.05
CA VAL A 279 -18.92 -5.08 -12.15
C VAL A 279 -19.82 -5.61 -13.25
N ASP A 280 -19.25 -6.32 -14.22
CA ASP A 280 -20.02 -6.96 -15.29
C ASP A 280 -20.64 -8.27 -14.80
N TRP A 281 -21.83 -8.19 -14.22
CA TRP A 281 -22.56 -9.33 -13.69
C TRP A 281 -23.18 -10.25 -14.77
N SER A 282 -22.93 -10.01 -16.07
CA SER A 282 -23.54 -10.78 -17.16
C SER A 282 -22.79 -12.06 -17.54
N GLY A 283 -21.45 -12.08 -17.40
CA GLY A 283 -20.59 -13.20 -17.81
C GLY A 283 -19.57 -13.57 -16.75
N GLU A 284 -19.37 -14.88 -16.50
CA GLU A 284 -18.52 -15.41 -15.41
C GLU A 284 -17.13 -14.77 -15.36
N GLU A 285 -16.34 -14.85 -16.44
CA GLU A 285 -14.98 -14.32 -16.44
C GLU A 285 -14.91 -12.80 -16.33
N ALA A 286 -15.90 -12.09 -16.89
CA ALA A 286 -15.97 -10.64 -16.80
C ALA A 286 -16.31 -10.20 -15.36
N CYS A 287 -17.36 -10.79 -14.77
CA CYS A 287 -17.77 -10.57 -13.38
C CYS A 287 -16.62 -10.79 -12.41
N LEU A 288 -15.94 -11.94 -12.51
CA LEU A 288 -14.83 -12.29 -11.62
C LEU A 288 -13.63 -11.35 -11.82
N ARG A 289 -13.34 -10.92 -13.05
CA ARG A 289 -12.30 -9.93 -13.35
C ARG A 289 -12.62 -8.58 -12.70
N THR A 290 -13.77 -8.00 -13.03
CA THR A 290 -14.14 -6.65 -12.57
C THR A 290 -14.35 -6.59 -11.06
N PHE A 291 -14.97 -7.62 -10.46
CA PHE A 291 -15.12 -7.69 -9.01
C PHE A 291 -13.76 -7.73 -8.30
N LEU A 292 -12.80 -8.51 -8.80
CA LEU A 292 -11.45 -8.55 -8.23
C LEU A 292 -10.68 -7.24 -8.43
N THR A 293 -10.92 -6.50 -9.52
CA THR A 293 -10.36 -5.16 -9.74
C THR A 293 -10.91 -4.14 -8.74
N GLU A 294 -12.23 -4.11 -8.52
CA GLU A 294 -12.85 -3.24 -7.50
C GLU A 294 -12.43 -3.62 -6.08
N LEU A 295 -12.33 -4.92 -5.79
CA LEU A 295 -11.81 -5.41 -4.50
C LEU A 295 -10.35 -5.00 -4.30
N ALA A 296 -9.52 -5.05 -5.35
CA ALA A 296 -8.14 -4.56 -5.30
C ALA A 296 -8.08 -3.05 -5.07
N ALA A 297 -8.97 -2.25 -5.68
CA ALA A 297 -9.08 -0.81 -5.45
C ALA A 297 -9.52 -0.49 -4.01
N PHE A 298 -10.41 -1.29 -3.42
CA PHE A 298 -10.76 -1.18 -2.00
C PHE A 298 -9.58 -1.52 -1.08
N TYR A 299 -8.82 -2.60 -1.36
CA TYR A 299 -7.67 -2.99 -0.53
C TYR A 299 -6.40 -2.16 -0.77
N THR A 300 -6.26 -1.45 -1.88
CA THR A 300 -5.16 -0.49 -2.12
C THR A 300 -5.17 0.61 -1.03
N PRO A 301 -4.03 1.00 -0.43
CA PRO A 301 -4.02 2.10 0.53
C PRO A 301 -4.56 3.42 -0.07
N GLU A 302 -5.15 4.27 0.78
CA GLU A 302 -5.73 5.54 0.35
C GLU A 302 -4.68 6.63 0.10
N GLN A 303 -5.12 7.75 -0.47
CA GLN A 303 -4.34 8.98 -0.53
C GLN A 303 -4.63 9.80 0.72
N LEU A 304 -3.60 10.27 1.43
CA LEU A 304 -3.79 11.20 2.55
C LEU A 304 -3.61 12.65 2.08
N PRO A 305 -4.19 13.64 2.80
CA PRO A 305 -3.84 15.04 2.60
C PRO A 305 -2.33 15.26 2.74
N THR A 306 -1.78 16.14 1.90
CA THR A 306 -0.42 16.65 2.07
C THR A 306 -0.29 17.35 3.42
N PRO A 307 0.77 17.10 4.21
CA PRO A 307 1.00 17.83 5.45
C PRO A 307 1.06 19.34 5.19
N HIS A 308 0.55 20.12 6.14
CA HIS A 308 0.57 21.58 6.09
C HIS A 308 1.97 22.04 6.51
N SER A 309 2.80 22.42 5.54
CA SER A 309 4.21 22.77 5.79
C SER A 309 4.33 24.08 6.58
N SER A 310 4.31 23.97 7.91
CA SER A 310 4.67 25.07 8.80
C SER A 310 6.13 25.47 8.55
N ASN A 311 6.33 26.73 8.18
CA ASN A 311 7.63 27.35 7.95
C ASN A 311 8.53 26.68 6.90
N ALA A 312 8.18 26.82 5.62
CA ALA A 312 9.22 26.96 4.60
C ALA A 312 9.95 28.31 4.83
N PRO A 313 11.24 28.34 5.21
CA PRO A 313 11.95 29.61 5.37
C PRO A 313 12.06 30.32 4.02
N GLN A 314 11.70 31.60 3.98
CA GLN A 314 11.82 32.40 2.76
C GLN A 314 13.31 32.59 2.40
N GLY A 315 13.82 31.69 1.57
CA GLY A 315 15.15 31.80 0.95
C GLY A 315 15.19 32.96 -0.03
N GLY A 316 15.29 34.18 0.50
CA GLY A 316 15.24 35.44 -0.23
C GLY A 316 16.43 35.61 -1.18
N CYS A 317 16.35 34.98 -2.35
CA CYS A 317 17.31 35.15 -3.44
C CYS A 317 17.12 36.53 -4.08
N GLY A 318 17.66 37.55 -3.42
CA GLY A 318 17.43 38.96 -3.74
C GLY A 318 17.91 39.33 -5.15
N ARG A 319 16.98 39.58 -6.06
CA ARG A 319 17.27 40.26 -7.32
C ARG A 319 17.67 41.72 -7.02
N GLN A 320 18.95 42.04 -7.24
CA GLN A 320 19.41 43.42 -7.29
C GLN A 320 18.78 44.16 -8.49
N PRO A 321 18.15 45.32 -8.30
CA PRO A 321 17.90 46.27 -9.37
C PRO A 321 19.20 46.99 -9.74
N GLY A 322 19.45 47.21 -11.04
CA GLY A 322 20.59 48.00 -11.51
C GLY A 322 20.41 49.52 -11.29
N PRO A 323 21.50 50.30 -11.22
CA PRO A 323 21.43 51.74 -10.93
C PRO A 323 21.16 52.60 -12.18
N GLY A 324 20.27 53.59 -12.03
CA GLY A 324 19.95 54.62 -13.05
C GLY A 324 18.43 54.75 -13.26
N ALA A 325 17.83 55.95 -13.25
CA ALA A 325 18.39 57.29 -13.10
C ALA A 325 17.42 58.25 -12.34
N ARG A 326 17.71 59.55 -12.40
CA ARG A 326 17.04 60.69 -11.74
C ARG A 326 15.61 60.91 -12.31
N GLU A 327 14.73 61.80 -11.80
CA GLU A 327 14.96 63.12 -11.18
C GLU A 327 13.70 63.71 -10.48
N SER A 328 13.89 64.79 -9.70
CA SER A 328 12.92 65.84 -9.27
C SER A 328 11.68 65.56 -8.37
N SER A 329 11.64 66.34 -7.28
CA SER A 329 10.54 66.67 -6.32
C SER A 329 9.78 67.97 -6.74
N PRO A 330 8.86 68.63 -5.96
CA PRO A 330 7.79 68.20 -5.01
C PRO A 330 6.45 69.05 -5.03
N HIS A 331 5.54 68.76 -4.08
CA HIS A 331 4.61 69.65 -3.32
C HIS A 331 3.41 70.43 -3.94
N SER A 332 2.20 70.10 -3.45
CA SER A 332 1.03 70.99 -3.11
C SER A 332 0.00 70.13 -2.33
N ILE A 333 -0.59 70.43 -1.16
CA ILE A 333 -1.21 71.63 -0.54
C ILE A 333 -2.63 71.94 -1.09
N VAL A 334 -3.54 72.36 -0.17
CA VAL A 334 -5.02 72.60 -0.23
C VAL A 334 -5.78 71.42 0.42
N SER A 335 -6.26 71.43 1.67
CA SER A 335 -7.12 72.36 2.47
C SER A 335 -8.61 72.33 2.13
N ASP A 336 -9.47 72.02 3.12
CA ASP A 336 -10.60 72.88 3.51
C ASP A 336 -11.28 72.44 4.83
N ILE A 337 -12.21 73.27 5.34
CA ILE A 337 -12.60 73.34 6.76
C ILE A 337 -14.13 73.38 6.94
N SER A 338 -14.60 72.94 8.12
CA SER A 338 -15.89 73.29 8.78
C SER A 338 -17.09 72.36 8.55
N ARG A 339 -17.58 71.73 9.64
CA ARG A 339 -18.62 72.34 10.52
C ARG A 339 -18.85 71.52 11.80
N GLU A 340 -19.34 72.20 12.84
CA GLU A 340 -19.62 71.64 14.17
C GLU A 340 -21.09 71.22 14.31
N ASN A 341 -21.39 70.25 15.19
CA ASN A 341 -22.45 70.38 16.20
C ASN A 341 -22.56 69.17 17.17
N GLY A 342 -22.82 69.47 18.46
CA GLY A 342 -23.96 68.84 19.14
C GLY A 342 -23.79 67.55 19.98
N VAL A 343 -22.98 67.61 21.05
CA VAL A 343 -23.27 67.04 22.40
C VAL A 343 -24.18 65.80 22.53
N SER A 344 -23.61 64.67 22.98
CA SER A 344 -23.96 64.06 24.31
C SER A 344 -22.95 62.95 24.67
N ALA A 345 -22.93 62.52 25.94
CA ALA A 345 -21.92 61.61 26.49
C ALA A 345 -22.47 60.24 26.89
N THR A 346 -21.66 59.19 26.77
CA THR A 346 -21.62 58.10 27.77
C THR A 346 -20.25 57.40 27.81
N GLU A 347 -19.82 57.19 29.05
CA GLU A 347 -18.60 56.64 29.65
C GLU A 347 -17.67 55.65 28.90
N SER A 348 -16.38 55.86 29.17
CA SER A 348 -15.16 55.04 28.96
C SER A 348 -15.19 53.67 29.70
N PRO A 349 -14.21 52.73 29.56
CA PRO A 349 -12.87 52.92 28.97
C PRO A 349 -12.31 51.83 28.03
N GLN A 350 -11.21 52.18 27.37
CA GLN A 350 -10.32 51.25 26.69
C GLN A 350 -9.57 50.36 27.70
N ALA A 351 -9.23 49.14 27.28
CA ALA A 351 -8.04 48.43 27.74
C ALA A 351 -7.38 47.78 26.51
N ASP A 352 -6.10 48.09 26.27
CA ASP A 352 -5.35 47.42 25.20
C ASP A 352 -5.12 45.94 25.52
N GLN A 353 -5.30 45.10 24.51
CA GLN A 353 -4.48 43.89 24.39
C GLN A 353 -4.38 43.43 22.94
N SER A 354 -3.21 43.65 22.36
CA SER A 354 -2.80 43.07 21.10
C SER A 354 -2.63 41.55 21.23
N SER A 355 -3.52 40.79 20.61
CA SER A 355 -3.28 39.37 20.32
C SER A 355 -3.52 39.13 18.83
N SER A 356 -2.44 39.13 18.06
CA SER A 356 -2.45 38.54 16.73
C SER A 356 -2.67 37.04 16.90
N HIS A 357 -3.87 36.56 16.55
CA HIS A 357 -4.13 35.13 16.42
C HIS A 357 -3.39 34.61 15.18
N ASP A 358 -2.09 34.33 15.36
CA ASP A 358 -1.31 33.47 14.47
C ASP A 358 -1.77 32.02 14.65
N GLU A 359 -3.02 31.74 14.24
CA GLU A 359 -3.58 30.39 14.19
C GLU A 359 -2.96 29.62 13.03
N ALA A 360 -1.73 29.15 13.27
CA ALA A 360 -1.14 28.06 12.53
C ALA A 360 -1.92 26.78 12.87
N GLU A 361 -3.02 26.56 12.16
CA GLU A 361 -3.91 25.39 12.28
C GLU A 361 -3.08 24.09 12.35
N SER A 362 -3.11 23.43 13.50
CA SER A 362 -2.40 22.17 13.71
C SER A 362 -3.08 21.06 12.91
N GLU A 363 -2.30 20.25 12.18
CA GLU A 363 -2.84 19.09 11.45
C GLU A 363 -3.68 18.18 12.36
N ASP A 364 -4.84 17.75 11.84
CA ASP A 364 -5.73 16.80 12.50
C ASP A 364 -4.95 15.60 13.08
N GLU A 365 -5.10 15.36 14.38
CA GLU A 365 -4.48 14.23 15.09
C GLU A 365 -4.86 12.90 14.41
N SER A 366 -6.06 12.81 13.85
CA SER A 366 -6.56 11.67 13.09
C SER A 366 -5.74 11.41 11.80
N VAL A 367 -5.35 12.45 11.08
CA VAL A 367 -4.53 12.37 9.85
C VAL A 367 -3.10 12.00 10.21
N THR A 368 -2.53 12.60 11.25
CA THR A 368 -1.18 12.27 11.75
C THR A 368 -1.09 10.80 12.17
N ARG A 369 -2.01 10.32 13.00
CA ARG A 369 -2.08 8.91 13.42
C ARG A 369 -2.30 7.96 12.24
N ARG A 370 -3.06 8.37 11.22
CA ARG A 370 -3.26 7.56 10.00
C ARG A 370 -2.02 7.51 9.12
N ARG A 371 -1.25 8.59 9.03
CA ARG A 371 0.04 8.68 8.33
C ARG A 371 1.07 7.72 8.95
N GLU A 372 1.18 7.69 10.29
CA GLU A 372 2.02 6.72 11.01
C GLU A 372 1.61 5.26 10.72
N GLN A 373 0.31 4.96 10.84
CA GLN A 373 -0.21 3.62 10.58
C GLN A 373 0.05 3.17 9.14
N LEU A 374 -0.09 4.07 8.17
CA LEU A 374 0.19 3.83 6.76
C LEU A 374 1.68 3.51 6.53
N SER A 375 2.58 4.33 7.08
CA SER A 375 4.03 4.14 6.96
C SER A 375 4.47 2.79 7.54
N TRP A 376 4.02 2.48 8.76
CA TRP A 376 4.32 1.18 9.41
C TRP A 376 3.79 0.01 8.58
N MET A 377 2.56 0.12 8.06
CA MET A 377 1.89 -0.93 7.29
C MET A 377 2.54 -1.16 5.91
N LEU A 378 3.08 -0.11 5.29
CA LEU A 378 3.91 -0.23 4.08
C LEU A 378 5.17 -1.04 4.37
N GLU A 379 5.96 -0.64 5.37
CA GLU A 379 7.23 -1.27 5.73
C GLU A 379 7.09 -2.72 6.23
N HIS A 380 6.18 -2.96 7.18
CA HIS A 380 6.11 -4.20 7.95
C HIS A 380 5.15 -5.25 7.37
N THR A 381 4.19 -4.82 6.54
CA THR A 381 3.12 -5.71 6.02
C THR A 381 3.11 -5.77 4.50
N LEU A 382 3.03 -4.63 3.80
CA LEU A 382 2.83 -4.60 2.34
C LEU A 382 4.10 -4.93 1.56
N PHE A 383 5.19 -4.18 1.72
CA PHE A 383 6.42 -4.43 0.96
C PHE A 383 7.03 -5.83 1.18
N PRO A 384 7.01 -6.42 2.38
CA PRO A 384 7.39 -7.82 2.61
C PRO A 384 6.45 -8.84 1.91
N ALA A 385 5.15 -8.53 1.82
CA ALA A 385 4.17 -9.36 1.14
C ALA A 385 4.28 -9.27 -0.40
N ILE A 386 4.52 -8.07 -0.92
CA ILE A 386 4.83 -7.78 -2.33
C ILE A 386 6.09 -8.53 -2.74
N ARG A 387 7.20 -8.36 -1.98
CA ARG A 387 8.50 -9.00 -2.25
C ARG A 387 8.44 -10.52 -2.38
N SER A 388 7.51 -11.17 -1.68
CA SER A 388 7.39 -12.62 -1.63
C SER A 388 6.42 -13.21 -2.66
N ARG A 389 5.55 -12.41 -3.30
CA ARG A 389 4.42 -12.91 -4.09
C ARG A 389 3.97 -12.09 -5.30
N LEU A 390 4.37 -10.82 -5.44
CA LEU A 390 3.98 -10.02 -6.61
C LEU A 390 4.67 -10.53 -7.88
N VAL A 391 3.88 -10.83 -8.91
CA VAL A 391 4.34 -10.94 -10.30
C VAL A 391 4.16 -9.57 -10.93
N ALA A 392 5.22 -8.83 -11.24
CA ALA A 392 5.06 -7.48 -11.76
C ALA A 392 4.59 -7.51 -13.21
N THR A 393 3.50 -6.82 -13.52
CA THR A 393 2.92 -6.74 -14.89
C THR A 393 3.52 -5.57 -15.67
N ASN A 394 3.42 -5.60 -17.00
CA ASN A 394 3.90 -4.53 -17.89
C ASN A 394 3.27 -3.16 -17.55
N ASP A 395 2.02 -3.14 -17.08
CA ASP A 395 1.34 -1.92 -16.65
C ASP A 395 2.00 -1.23 -15.44
N LEU A 396 2.73 -1.97 -14.58
CA LEU A 396 3.45 -1.38 -13.45
C LEU A 396 4.70 -0.59 -13.87
N VAL A 397 5.19 -0.74 -15.11
CA VAL A 397 6.43 -0.05 -15.56
C VAL A 397 6.28 1.48 -15.49
N ARG A 398 5.11 2.05 -15.78
CA ARG A 398 4.86 3.50 -15.64
C ARG A 398 4.86 3.99 -14.19
N GLY A 399 4.71 3.08 -13.23
CA GLY A 399 4.65 3.35 -11.80
C GLY A 399 5.98 3.16 -11.06
N VAL A 400 7.10 2.90 -11.77
CA VAL A 400 8.43 2.67 -11.18
C VAL A 400 9.50 3.47 -11.91
N ILE A 401 10.15 4.38 -11.18
CA ILE A 401 11.15 5.31 -11.73
C ILE A 401 12.48 5.13 -11.00
N GLU A 402 13.55 4.85 -11.73
CA GLU A 402 14.92 4.88 -11.19
C GLU A 402 15.37 6.32 -10.94
N VAL A 403 15.84 6.62 -9.73
CA VAL A 403 16.26 7.98 -9.33
C VAL A 403 17.74 8.10 -8.97
N ALA A 404 18.41 7.00 -8.59
CA ALA A 404 19.85 6.98 -8.35
C ALA A 404 20.47 5.58 -8.47
N ASP A 405 21.76 5.51 -8.79
CA ASP A 405 22.64 4.35 -8.59
C ASP A 405 23.69 4.72 -7.52
N LEU A 406 23.89 3.85 -6.53
CA LEU A 406 24.95 3.98 -5.53
C LEU A 406 26.35 4.18 -6.18
N LYS A 407 26.60 3.59 -7.35
CA LYS A 407 27.86 3.81 -8.11
C LYS A 407 28.03 5.25 -8.60
N GLY A 408 26.94 5.98 -8.78
CA GLY A 408 26.96 7.42 -9.07
C GLY A 408 27.19 8.23 -7.80
N LEU A 409 26.46 7.91 -6.73
CA LEU A 409 26.56 8.58 -5.44
C LEU A 409 27.97 8.48 -4.83
N TYR A 410 28.61 7.30 -4.88
CA TYR A 410 29.98 7.09 -4.39
C TYR A 410 31.09 7.79 -5.22
N ARG A 411 30.74 8.55 -6.26
CA ARG A 411 31.68 9.46 -6.97
C ARG A 411 31.62 10.90 -6.48
N VAL A 412 30.67 11.21 -5.58
CA VAL A 412 30.41 12.55 -5.05
C VAL A 412 30.47 12.54 -3.52
N PHE A 413 29.96 11.48 -2.90
CA PHE A 413 29.98 11.26 -1.46
C PHE A 413 31.11 10.31 -1.07
N GLU A 414 32.29 10.87 -0.86
CA GLU A 414 33.46 10.17 -0.32
C GLU A 414 33.45 10.15 1.23
N ARG A 415 34.47 9.54 1.84
CA ARG A 415 34.66 9.55 3.30
C ARG A 415 35.58 10.69 3.71
N CYS A 416 35.28 11.31 4.85
CA CYS A 416 36.13 12.29 5.53
C CYS A 416 37.45 11.67 6.00
#